data_AF-A0A2P7AKE8-F1
#
_entry.id   AF-A0A2P7AKE8-F1
#
_cell.length_a   1.000
_cell.length_b   1.000
_cell.length_c   1.000
_cell.angle_alpha   90.00
_cell.angle_beta   90.00
_cell.angle_gamma   90.00
#
_symmetry.space_group_name_H-M   'P 1'
#
loop_
_entity.id
_entity.type
_entity.pdbx_description
1 polymer ?
#
loop_
_entity_poly.entity_id
_entity_poly.type
_entity_poly.pdbx_seq_one_letter_code
_entity_poly.pdbx_strand_id
1 'polypeptide(L)'
;MSRCLGAKGHGDRVDTVFYPPARAQGIFVSGGAPRTPWWKKIMSSGNNADNQPDQKLVLRPIVGLAENLPKGDLERITIDAILRHRQLRDEAEERCEQCQTATFVDPRGKTVGPARIAYIVAMIDVHAQQTVLSTLLDVLGYVPLTSVDKSL
;
A
#
# COMPACT_ATOMS: atom_id res chain seq x y z
N MET A 1 -13.67 -12.37 50.43
CA MET A 1 -12.22 -12.02 50.49
C MET A 1 -11.59 -12.33 49.14
N SER A 2 -10.89 -11.36 48.53
CA SER A 2 -9.76 -11.55 47.57
C SER A 2 -10.07 -12.18 46.19
N ARG A 3 -9.63 -11.70 45.00
CA ARG A 3 -8.88 -10.51 44.53
C ARG A 3 -9.18 -10.28 43.04
N CYS A 4 -9.02 -9.03 42.59
CA CYS A 4 -8.90 -8.61 41.20
C CYS A 4 -7.54 -8.95 40.59
N LEU A 5 -7.50 -9.32 39.31
CA LEU A 5 -6.42 -9.11 38.30
C LEU A 5 -7.15 -9.18 36.94
N GLY A 6 -7.02 -8.30 35.97
CA GLY A 6 -5.91 -7.44 35.56
C GLY A 6 -5.80 -7.61 34.05
N ALA A 7 -6.28 -6.62 33.29
CA ALA A 7 -6.32 -6.64 31.83
C ALA A 7 -4.91 -6.60 31.22
N LYS A 8 -4.70 -7.32 30.11
CA LYS A 8 -3.62 -7.04 29.16
C LYS A 8 -4.09 -7.38 27.74
N GLY A 9 -4.76 -6.40 27.12
CA GLY A 9 -5.04 -6.43 25.69
C GLY A 9 -3.73 -6.20 24.94
N HIS A 10 -3.27 -7.23 24.23
CA HIS A 10 -2.22 -7.09 23.22
C HIS A 10 -2.92 -6.62 21.95
N GLY A 11 -2.81 -5.33 21.64
CA GLY A 11 -3.29 -4.79 20.38
C GLY A 11 -2.38 -5.27 19.27
N ASP A 12 -2.87 -6.24 18.48
CA ASP A 12 -2.22 -6.68 17.25
C ASP A 12 -2.05 -5.49 16.31
N ARG A 13 -0.80 -5.01 16.21
CA ARG A 13 -0.38 -4.09 15.15
C ARG A 13 -0.33 -4.90 13.87
N VAL A 14 -1.40 -4.81 13.08
CA VAL A 14 -1.44 -5.31 11.71
C VAL A 14 -0.49 -4.49 10.84
N ASP A 15 0.80 -4.81 10.91
CA ASP A 15 1.77 -4.46 9.87
C ASP A 15 1.44 -5.33 8.65
N THR A 16 0.41 -4.92 7.90
CA THR A 16 0.03 -5.53 6.64
C THR A 16 1.07 -5.16 5.59
N VAL A 17 2.25 -5.76 5.68
CA VAL A 17 3.18 -5.88 4.56
C VAL A 17 2.42 -6.59 3.45
N PHE A 18 2.24 -5.90 2.32
CA PHE A 18 1.51 -6.40 1.17
C PHE A 18 2.17 -7.67 0.62
N TYR A 19 1.55 -8.83 0.90
CA TYR A 19 1.81 -10.07 0.18
C TYR A 19 0.85 -10.12 -1.03
N PRO A 20 1.36 -10.32 -2.26
CA PRO A 20 0.48 -10.60 -3.39
C PRO A 20 -0.25 -11.94 -3.15
N PRO A 21 -1.47 -12.13 -3.69
CA PRO A 21 -2.23 -13.36 -3.51
C PRO A 21 -1.45 -14.55 -4.08
N ALA A 22 -1.05 -15.47 -3.20
CA ALA A 22 -0.50 -16.75 -3.58
C ALA A 22 -1.64 -17.60 -4.19
N ARG A 23 -1.72 -17.65 -5.53
CA ARG A 23 -2.63 -18.58 -6.19
C ARG A 23 -1.98 -19.96 -6.25
N ALA A 24 -2.58 -20.89 -5.54
CA ALA A 24 -2.31 -22.32 -5.60
C ALA A 24 -2.31 -22.82 -7.05
N GLN A 25 -1.22 -23.47 -7.47
CA GLN A 25 -1.20 -24.36 -8.62
C GLN A 25 -0.53 -25.67 -8.20
N GLY A 26 -1.24 -26.77 -8.43
CA GLY A 26 -0.79 -28.11 -8.13
C GLY A 26 0.35 -28.58 -9.05
N ILE A 27 1.29 -29.30 -8.42
CA ILE A 27 2.14 -30.42 -8.90
C ILE A 27 2.85 -30.27 -10.26
N PHE A 28 4.19 -30.10 -10.25
CA PHE A 28 5.18 -31.09 -10.74
C PHE A 28 6.63 -30.61 -10.49
N VAL A 29 7.54 -31.58 -10.40
CA VAL A 29 8.89 -31.57 -9.83
C VAL A 29 9.95 -30.90 -10.72
N SER A 30 10.94 -30.25 -10.07
CA SER A 30 12.40 -30.24 -10.38
C SER A 30 13.05 -28.84 -10.31
N GLY A 31 13.75 -28.59 -9.20
CA GLY A 31 15.00 -27.83 -9.10
C GLY A 31 15.11 -26.49 -9.82
N GLY A 32 14.58 -25.43 -9.21
CA GLY A 32 14.94 -24.05 -9.54
C GLY A 32 14.64 -23.14 -8.37
N ALA A 33 15.64 -22.42 -7.87
CA ALA A 33 15.45 -21.42 -6.82
C ALA A 33 14.30 -20.48 -7.21
N PRO A 34 13.40 -20.10 -6.28
CA PRO A 34 12.30 -19.21 -6.60
C PRO A 34 12.88 -17.92 -7.17
N ARG A 35 12.58 -17.63 -8.44
CA ARG A 35 12.90 -16.35 -9.06
C ARG A 35 12.13 -15.32 -8.26
N THR A 36 12.83 -14.63 -7.36
CA THR A 36 12.22 -13.51 -6.68
C THR A 36 11.77 -12.53 -7.76
N PRO A 37 10.51 -12.06 -7.71
CA PRO A 37 10.07 -11.06 -8.67
C PRO A 37 11.02 -9.87 -8.58
N TRP A 38 11.45 -9.34 -9.71
CA TRP A 38 12.42 -8.24 -9.77
C TRP A 38 11.99 -7.02 -8.92
N TRP A 39 10.67 -6.81 -8.77
CA TRP A 39 10.10 -5.78 -7.90
C TRP A 39 10.46 -5.97 -6.42
N LYS A 40 10.65 -7.20 -5.96
CA LYS A 40 10.98 -7.52 -4.56
C LYS A 40 12.37 -7.00 -4.20
N LYS A 41 13.29 -6.94 -5.17
CA LYS A 41 14.65 -6.40 -5.01
C LYS A 41 14.67 -4.86 -4.98
N ILE A 42 13.77 -4.22 -5.73
CA ILE A 42 13.61 -2.75 -5.70
C ILE A 42 13.04 -2.31 -4.35
N MET A 43 12.11 -3.08 -3.78
CA MET A 43 11.52 -2.77 -2.47
C MET A 43 12.35 -3.29 -1.27
N SER A 44 13.21 -4.29 -1.45
CA SER A 44 14.04 -4.85 -0.35
C SER A 44 15.43 -4.23 -0.23
N SER A 45 15.78 -3.25 -1.06
CA SER A 45 17.08 -2.57 -0.95
C SER A 45 17.08 -1.52 0.16
N GLY A 46 16.89 -1.97 1.40
CA GLY A 46 16.76 -1.07 2.55
C GLY A 46 16.76 -1.74 3.93
N ASN A 47 17.30 -2.96 4.08
CA ASN A 47 17.50 -3.55 5.41
C ASN A 47 18.97 -3.43 5.83
N ASN A 48 19.38 -2.21 6.16
CA ASN A 48 20.43 -2.01 7.17
C ASN A 48 19.70 -1.62 8.45
N ALA A 49 19.93 -2.38 9.51
CA ALA A 49 19.34 -2.15 10.82
C ALA A 49 19.77 -0.78 11.37
N ASP A 50 18.92 0.23 11.18
CA ASP A 50 18.92 1.42 12.01
C ASP A 50 17.48 1.67 12.45
N ASN A 51 17.28 1.99 13.72
CA ASN A 51 15.98 2.31 14.31
C ASN A 51 15.55 3.72 13.86
N GLN A 52 15.52 3.97 12.55
CA GLN A 52 14.95 5.19 12.00
C GLN A 52 13.43 5.05 12.03
N PRO A 53 12.69 5.99 12.66
CA PRO A 53 11.26 6.05 12.45
C PRO A 53 11.07 6.16 10.93
N ASP A 54 10.29 5.24 10.38
CA ASP A 54 9.86 5.23 8.98
C ASP A 54 9.61 6.68 8.55
N GLN A 55 10.51 7.25 7.73
CA GLN A 55 10.53 8.69 7.48
C GLN A 55 9.32 9.04 6.63
N LYS A 56 8.18 9.23 7.31
CA LYS A 56 6.92 9.55 6.70
C LYS A 56 7.07 10.88 5.98
N LEU A 57 7.02 10.83 4.65
CA LEU A 57 7.09 12.02 3.81
C LEU A 57 5.82 12.83 4.03
N VAL A 58 5.91 13.85 4.89
CA VAL A 58 4.81 14.80 5.15
C VAL A 58 4.84 15.89 4.09
N LEU A 59 3.75 16.01 3.33
CA LEU A 59 3.63 17.03 2.28
C LEU A 59 3.19 18.37 2.89
N ARG A 60 4.16 19.24 3.16
CA ARG A 60 3.92 20.61 3.70
C ARG A 60 2.84 21.41 2.97
N PRO A 61 2.72 21.37 1.63
CA PRO A 61 1.62 22.06 0.93
C PRO A 61 0.23 21.56 1.34
N ILE A 62 0.09 20.25 1.55
CA ILE A 62 -1.19 19.64 1.96
C ILE A 62 -1.50 20.02 3.40
N VAL A 63 -0.49 20.00 4.28
CA VAL A 63 -0.62 20.45 5.66
C VAL A 63 -1.17 21.88 5.71
N GLY A 64 -0.57 22.82 4.97
CA GLY A 64 -1.04 24.21 4.96
C GLY A 64 -2.47 24.40 4.43
N LEU A 65 -2.91 23.55 3.49
CA LEU A 65 -4.29 23.55 3.01
C LEU A 65 -5.26 22.93 4.02
N ALA A 66 -4.84 21.87 4.72
CA ALA A 66 -5.69 21.06 5.59
C ALA A 66 -5.85 21.63 7.00
N GLU A 67 -4.84 22.28 7.56
CA GLU A 67 -4.85 22.84 8.92
C GLU A 67 -5.91 23.93 9.11
N ASN A 68 -6.33 24.60 8.03
CA ASN A 68 -7.30 25.69 8.06
C ASN A 68 -8.75 25.23 7.79
N LEU A 69 -8.96 23.94 7.53
CA LEU A 69 -10.29 23.41 7.22
C LEU A 69 -11.08 23.07 8.49
N PRO A 70 -12.43 23.22 8.45
CA PRO A 70 -13.29 22.63 9.47
C PRO A 70 -13.05 21.12 9.56
N LYS A 71 -13.01 20.59 10.78
CA LYS A 71 -12.70 19.17 11.03
C LYS A 71 -13.61 18.19 10.26
N GLY A 72 -14.89 18.52 10.13
CA GLY A 72 -15.84 17.69 9.37
C GLY A 72 -15.54 17.63 7.86
N ASP A 73 -15.08 18.74 7.28
CA ASP A 73 -14.66 18.75 5.87
C ASP A 73 -13.34 18.01 5.67
N LEU A 74 -12.39 18.16 6.59
CA LEU A 74 -11.14 17.40 6.57
C LEU A 74 -11.39 15.89 6.68
N GLU A 75 -12.32 15.47 7.56
CA GLU A 75 -12.72 14.07 7.68
C GLU A 75 -13.32 13.55 6.39
N ARG A 76 -14.22 14.30 5.74
CA ARG A 76 -14.81 13.92 4.45
C ARG A 76 -13.75 13.77 3.36
N ILE A 77 -12.83 14.74 3.24
CA ILE A 77 -11.70 14.68 2.28
C ILE A 77 -10.82 13.44 2.56
N THR A 78 -10.59 13.13 3.83
CA THR A 78 -9.79 11.96 4.22
C THR A 78 -10.49 10.66 3.85
N ILE A 79 -11.81 10.55 4.06
CA ILE A 79 -12.60 9.40 3.62
C ILE A 79 -12.52 9.22 2.09
N ASP A 80 -12.69 10.30 1.33
CA ASP A 80 -12.58 10.25 -0.13
C ASP A 80 -11.18 9.83 -0.57
N ALA A 81 -10.13 10.31 0.12
CA ALA A 81 -8.75 9.91 -0.14
C ALA A 81 -8.49 8.41 0.14
N ILE A 82 -9.10 7.85 1.18
CA ILE A 82 -9.06 6.40 1.48
C ILE A 82 -9.70 5.61 0.35
N LEU A 83 -10.92 6.00 -0.06
CA LEU A 83 -11.64 5.32 -1.14
C LEU A 83 -10.87 5.40 -2.46
N ARG A 84 -10.31 6.57 -2.78
CA ARG A 84 -9.47 6.74 -3.97
C ARG A 84 -8.21 5.89 -3.94
N HIS A 85 -7.55 5.79 -2.78
CA HIS A 85 -6.39 4.93 -2.62
C HIS A 85 -6.74 3.46 -2.86
N ARG A 86 -7.88 2.97 -2.35
CA ARG A 86 -8.38 1.61 -2.62
C ARG A 86 -8.60 1.38 -4.12
N GLN A 87 -9.28 2.30 -4.80
CA GLN A 87 -9.49 2.22 -6.25
C GLN A 87 -8.19 2.17 -7.05
N LEU A 88 -7.21 3.01 -6.70
CA LEU A 88 -5.88 3.00 -7.35
C LEU A 88 -5.17 1.67 -7.15
N ARG A 89 -5.31 1.06 -5.98
CA ARG A 89 -4.74 -0.26 -5.71
C ARG A 89 -5.37 -1.34 -6.57
N ASP A 90 -6.71 -1.33 -6.70
CA ASP A 90 -7.43 -2.28 -7.55
C ASP A 90 -7.01 -2.14 -9.03
N GLU A 91 -6.87 -0.90 -9.51
CA GLU A 91 -6.38 -0.64 -10.88
C GLU A 91 -4.92 -1.13 -11.07
N ALA A 92 -4.04 -0.86 -10.10
CA ALA A 92 -2.65 -1.32 -10.17
C ALA A 92 -2.54 -2.85 -10.15
N GLU A 93 -3.44 -3.54 -9.43
CA GLU A 93 -3.54 -4.99 -9.43
C GLU A 93 -3.95 -5.52 -10.80
N GLU A 94 -4.98 -4.93 -11.43
CA GLU A 94 -5.38 -5.28 -12.79
C GLU A 94 -4.24 -5.09 -13.80
N ARG A 95 -3.52 -3.96 -13.74
CA ARG A 95 -2.36 -3.72 -14.62
C ARG A 95 -1.22 -4.70 -14.34
N CYS A 96 -1.06 -5.17 -13.10
CA CYS A 96 -0.07 -6.17 -12.75
C CYS A 96 -0.38 -7.51 -13.44
N GLU A 97 -1.64 -7.96 -13.41
CA GLU A 97 -2.10 -9.17 -14.08
C GLU A 97 -1.92 -9.07 -15.60
N GLN A 98 -2.28 -7.93 -16.20
CA GLN A 98 -2.04 -7.65 -17.62
C GLN A 98 -0.55 -7.67 -17.97
N CYS A 99 0.30 -7.09 -17.13
CA CYS A 99 1.75 -7.11 -17.33
C CYS A 99 2.35 -8.52 -17.22
N GLN A 100 1.79 -9.39 -16.37
CA GLN A 100 2.24 -10.77 -16.21
C GLN A 100 1.80 -11.67 -17.36
N THR A 101 0.58 -11.46 -17.88
CA THR A 101 0.04 -12.21 -19.02
C THR A 101 0.62 -11.74 -20.35
N ALA A 102 0.98 -10.46 -20.46
CA ALA A 102 1.74 -9.90 -21.57
C ALA A 102 3.18 -10.43 -21.56
N THR A 103 3.35 -11.68 -21.97
CA THR A 103 4.64 -12.28 -22.29
C THR A 103 5.17 -11.61 -23.57
N PHE A 104 5.67 -10.38 -23.46
CA PHE A 104 6.36 -9.73 -24.56
C PHE A 104 7.86 -9.76 -24.27
N VAL A 105 8.46 -10.90 -24.61
CA VAL A 105 9.89 -11.01 -24.86
C VAL A 105 10.12 -10.25 -26.17
N ASP A 106 10.49 -8.97 -26.08
CA ASP A 106 11.29 -8.37 -27.15
C ASP A 106 12.56 -9.22 -27.25
N PRO A 107 12.82 -9.94 -28.36
CA PRO A 107 14.01 -10.78 -28.51
C PRO A 107 15.31 -9.98 -28.36
N ARG A 108 15.25 -8.64 -28.47
CA ARG A 108 16.39 -7.73 -28.31
C ARG A 108 16.48 -7.10 -26.91
N GLY A 109 15.49 -7.27 -26.04
CA GLY A 109 15.51 -6.83 -24.65
C GLY A 109 15.67 -5.32 -24.43
N LYS A 110 15.31 -4.46 -25.41
CA LYS A 110 15.66 -3.03 -25.38
C LYS A 110 14.59 -2.14 -24.78
N THR A 111 13.33 -2.57 -24.71
CA THR A 111 12.22 -1.71 -24.26
C THR A 111 11.33 -2.37 -23.23
N VAL A 112 10.93 -1.58 -22.23
CA VAL A 112 9.86 -1.92 -21.30
C VAL A 112 8.55 -1.88 -22.08
N GLY A 113 7.89 -3.04 -22.28
CA GLY A 113 6.64 -3.10 -23.04
C GLY A 113 5.53 -2.22 -22.43
N PRO A 114 4.52 -1.81 -23.23
CA PRO A 114 3.48 -0.86 -22.82
C PRO A 114 2.71 -1.31 -21.57
N ALA A 115 2.46 -2.61 -21.41
CA ALA A 115 1.80 -3.17 -20.21
C ALA A 115 2.62 -2.93 -18.93
N ARG A 116 3.95 -3.07 -19.01
CA ARG A 116 4.85 -2.82 -17.86
C ARG A 116 4.96 -1.33 -17.55
N ILE A 117 4.95 -0.46 -18.56
CA ILE A 117 4.87 0.99 -18.34
C ILE A 117 3.56 1.35 -17.63
N ALA A 118 2.43 0.85 -18.10
CA ALA A 118 1.12 1.09 -17.50
C ALA A 118 1.06 0.64 -16.03
N TYR A 119 1.61 -0.53 -15.72
CA TYR A 119 1.73 -1.00 -14.33
C TYR A 119 2.61 -0.07 -13.47
N ILE A 120 3.75 0.39 -13.98
CA ILE A 120 4.63 1.31 -13.25
C ILE A 120 3.92 2.64 -12.96
N VAL A 121 3.20 3.20 -13.94
CA VAL A 121 2.42 4.42 -13.76
C VAL A 121 1.36 4.22 -12.67
N ALA A 122 0.58 3.14 -12.73
CA ALA A 122 -0.42 2.85 -11.71
C ALA A 122 0.20 2.70 -10.30
N MET A 123 1.38 2.09 -10.18
CA MET A 123 2.09 1.99 -8.91
C MET A 123 2.60 3.36 -8.40
N ILE A 124 3.05 4.24 -9.29
CA ILE A 124 3.41 5.62 -8.92
C ILE A 124 2.19 6.34 -8.35
N ASP A 125 1.02 6.21 -8.98
CA ASP A 125 -0.22 6.84 -8.51
C ASP A 125 -0.64 6.29 -7.13
N VAL A 126 -0.54 4.98 -6.91
CA VAL A 126 -0.80 4.36 -5.60
C VAL A 126 0.10 4.96 -4.52
N HIS A 127 1.40 5.10 -4.78
CA HIS A 127 2.36 5.63 -3.81
C HIS A 127 2.19 7.13 -3.58
N ALA A 128 1.97 7.91 -4.64
CA ALA A 128 1.68 9.33 -4.53
C ALA A 128 0.43 9.57 -3.67
N GLN A 129 -0.65 8.82 -3.93
CA GLN A 129 -1.87 8.89 -3.14
C GLN A 129 -1.66 8.42 -1.70
N GLN A 130 -0.84 7.40 -1.46
CA GLN A 130 -0.51 6.94 -0.10
C GLN A 130 0.21 8.03 0.70
N THR A 131 1.11 8.80 0.08
CA THR A 131 1.77 9.95 0.73
C THR A 131 0.79 11.07 1.07
N VAL A 132 -0.16 11.36 0.15
CA VAL A 132 -1.27 12.30 0.41
C VAL A 132 -2.12 11.83 1.59
N LEU A 133 -2.61 10.60 1.55
CA LEU A 133 -3.45 10.01 2.60
C LEU A 133 -2.73 9.99 3.95
N SER A 134 -1.46 9.59 3.95
CA SER A 134 -0.57 9.62 5.11
C SER A 134 -0.51 11.00 5.76
N THR A 135 -0.35 12.05 4.94
CA THR A 135 -0.30 13.45 5.41
C THR A 135 -1.65 13.91 5.96
N LEU A 136 -2.76 13.57 5.30
CA LEU A 136 -4.11 13.93 5.76
C LEU A 136 -4.43 13.27 7.11
N LEU A 137 -4.03 12.01 7.31
CA LEU A 137 -4.20 11.31 8.58
C LEU A 137 -3.36 11.93 9.71
N ASP A 138 -2.18 12.46 9.41
CA ASP A 138 -1.36 13.18 10.40
C ASP A 138 -2.03 14.48 10.85
N VAL A 139 -2.62 15.23 9.92
CA VAL A 139 -3.36 16.47 10.23
C VAL A 139 -4.66 16.16 10.99
N LEU A 140 -5.37 15.10 10.58
CA LEU A 140 -6.64 14.70 11.20
C LEU A 140 -6.45 14.09 12.60
N GLY A 141 -5.35 13.35 12.81
CA GLY A 141 -4.97 12.73 14.08
C GLY A 141 -5.67 11.40 14.40
N TYR A 142 -6.55 10.91 13.53
CA TYR A 142 -7.20 9.59 13.63
C TYR A 142 -7.55 9.05 12.23
N VAL A 143 -7.85 7.75 12.15
CA VAL A 143 -8.36 7.11 10.93
C VAL A 143 -9.90 7.17 10.96
N PRO A 144 -10.55 7.85 10.01
CA PRO A 144 -12.00 7.92 9.98
C PRO A 144 -12.60 6.59 9.48
N LEU A 145 -13.78 6.23 10.02
CA LEU A 145 -14.50 5.04 9.60
C LEU A 145 -15.15 5.27 8.24
N THR A 146 -14.84 4.39 7.29
CA THR A 146 -15.55 4.41 6.00
C THR A 146 -16.96 3.88 6.19
N SER A 147 -17.95 4.35 5.42
CA SER A 147 -19.34 3.89 5.55
C SER A 147 -19.53 2.40 5.28
N VAL A 148 -18.53 1.73 4.68
CA VAL A 148 -18.44 0.27 4.55
C VAL A 148 -18.42 -0.43 5.93
N ASP A 149 -17.96 0.25 6.98
CA ASP A 149 -17.78 -0.33 8.31
C ASP A 149 -18.98 -0.10 9.24
N LYS A 150 -20.00 0.66 8.81
CA LYS A 150 -21.18 1.03 9.63
C LYS A 150 -22.36 0.05 9.50
N SER A 151 -22.22 -1.01 8.71
CA SER A 151 -23.26 -2.02 8.45
C SER A 151 -22.97 -3.40 9.05
N LEU A 152 -22.09 -3.48 10.05
CA LEU A 152 -21.81 -4.68 10.84
C LEU A 152 -22.38 -4.55 12.27
#